data_AF-A0A8T0J8E0-F1
#
_entry.id   AF-A0A8T0J8E0-F1
#
_cell.length_a   1.000
_cell.length_b   1.000
_cell.length_c   1.000
_cell.angle_alpha   90.00
_cell.angle_beta   90.00
_cell.angle_gamma   90.00
#
_symmetry.space_group_name_H-M   'P 1'
#
loop_
_entity.id
_entity.type
_entity.pdbx_description
1 polymer ?
#
loop_
_entity_poly.entity_id
_entity_poly.type
_entity_poly.pdbx_seq_one_letter_code
_entity_poly.pdbx_strand_id
1 'polypeptide(L)'
;MACASAAVVAAASSGLQLCDASTRTSTSSVSLKAPLGHVRCSPRALSLNDSVKKVQAFGGRQNAYDVVRRIQPIRAQAVDNDVASKESSSSPTSQKTTYHYLIANAKFMLDDEEHFQEQMQEKLRMYGERNKEQDFWMVIEPEFLDKHPEVAKRVSRPCAALVSTDKVWITFMKLRLDRVLKGELTVDSPGEALAGKLTTVEFERPAKWIAPYPKYEGDWWTPFLYKKN
;
A
#
# COMPACT_ATOMS: atom_id res chain seq x y z
N MET A 1 -0.95 -19.41 -55.24
CA MET A 1 -1.81 -20.60 -55.09
C MET A 1 -2.94 -20.23 -54.15
N ALA A 2 -4.13 -20.02 -54.71
CA ALA A 2 -5.34 -19.70 -53.97
C ALA A 2 -6.12 -21.00 -53.72
N CYS A 3 -6.61 -21.20 -52.50
CA CYS A 3 -7.65 -22.18 -52.22
C CYS A 3 -8.70 -21.49 -51.35
N ALA A 4 -9.76 -21.04 -52.00
CA ALA A 4 -11.03 -20.74 -51.38
C ALA A 4 -11.79 -22.06 -51.14
N SER A 5 -12.51 -22.15 -50.02
CA SER A 5 -13.62 -23.08 -49.88
C SER A 5 -14.70 -22.41 -49.06
N ALA A 6 -15.85 -22.26 -49.71
CA ALA A 6 -17.11 -21.79 -49.19
C ALA A 6 -18.06 -22.99 -49.02
N ALA A 7 -19.04 -22.84 -48.14
CA ALA A 7 -20.39 -23.47 -48.11
C ALA A 7 -20.75 -23.99 -46.69
N VAL A 8 -21.98 -23.99 -46.16
CA VAL A 8 -23.28 -23.27 -46.30
C VAL A 8 -24.30 -24.11 -45.48
N VAL A 9 -25.42 -23.50 -45.04
CA VAL A 9 -26.65 -24.08 -44.39
C VAL A 9 -26.46 -24.56 -42.93
N ALA A 10 -27.35 -24.34 -41.96
CA ALA A 10 -28.81 -24.28 -42.00
C ALA A 10 -29.45 -23.49 -40.85
N ALA A 11 -30.55 -22.81 -41.19
CA ALA A 11 -31.53 -22.26 -40.27
C ALA A 11 -32.53 -23.34 -39.83
N ALA A 12 -33.04 -23.24 -38.61
CA ALA A 12 -34.32 -23.83 -38.21
C ALA A 12 -34.98 -22.93 -37.16
N SER A 13 -36.07 -22.30 -37.59
CA SER A 13 -37.06 -21.58 -36.80
C SER A 13 -38.18 -22.52 -36.33
N SER A 14 -39.03 -21.98 -35.45
CA SER A 14 -40.35 -22.45 -34.96
C SER A 14 -40.25 -22.99 -33.53
N GLY A 15 -41.00 -22.53 -32.52
CA GLY A 15 -42.21 -21.71 -32.50
C GLY A 15 -43.07 -22.17 -31.32
N LEU A 16 -43.99 -21.29 -30.87
CA LEU A 16 -45.10 -21.52 -29.91
C LEU A 16 -44.68 -21.45 -28.41
N GLN A 17 -45.42 -20.82 -27.49
CA GLN A 17 -46.70 -20.13 -27.57
C GLN A 17 -46.90 -19.13 -26.42
N LEU A 18 -47.63 -18.06 -26.76
CA LEU A 18 -48.33 -17.10 -25.93
C LEU A 18 -49.25 -17.75 -24.88
N CYS A 19 -49.37 -17.12 -23.70
CA CYS A 19 -50.66 -16.64 -23.20
C CYS A 19 -50.50 -15.61 -22.05
N ASP A 20 -51.11 -14.45 -22.29
CA ASP A 20 -51.42 -13.37 -21.35
C ASP A 20 -52.43 -13.80 -20.27
N ALA A 21 -52.40 -13.15 -19.11
CA ALA A 21 -53.47 -12.23 -18.69
C ALA A 21 -53.32 -11.72 -17.23
N SER A 22 -53.87 -10.52 -17.05
CA SER A 22 -54.48 -9.97 -15.83
C SER A 22 -53.62 -9.08 -14.90
N THR A 23 -53.55 -7.82 -15.32
CA THR A 23 -54.01 -6.63 -14.57
C THR A 23 -54.42 -6.82 -13.09
N ARG A 24 -53.72 -6.10 -12.20
CA ARG A 24 -54.35 -5.34 -11.11
C ARG A 24 -53.60 -4.02 -10.84
N THR A 25 -54.27 -2.92 -11.11
CA THR A 25 -54.05 -1.57 -10.58
C THR A 25 -54.41 -1.53 -9.09
N SER A 26 -53.58 -0.87 -8.27
CA SER A 26 -54.02 0.19 -7.31
C SER A 26 -52.91 0.64 -6.35
N THR A 27 -52.55 1.92 -6.50
CA THR A 27 -52.30 2.94 -5.45
C THR A 27 -51.84 2.53 -4.05
N SER A 28 -50.67 3.04 -3.64
CA SER A 28 -50.61 4.04 -2.55
C SER A 28 -49.18 4.56 -2.34
N SER A 29 -49.04 5.87 -2.45
CA SER A 29 -47.92 6.66 -1.98
C SER A 29 -47.72 6.54 -0.47
N VAL A 30 -46.51 6.23 -0.02
CA VAL A 30 -46.07 6.56 1.35
C VAL A 30 -44.68 7.18 1.26
N SER A 31 -44.67 8.51 1.34
CA SER A 31 -43.51 9.34 1.63
C SER A 31 -43.22 9.23 3.13
N LEU A 32 -42.06 8.70 3.50
CA LEU A 32 -41.52 8.83 4.86
C LEU A 32 -40.27 9.70 4.80
N LYS A 33 -40.49 10.93 5.24
CA LYS A 33 -39.49 11.97 5.48
C LYS A 33 -38.47 11.48 6.53
N ALA A 34 -37.20 11.69 6.21
CA ALA A 34 -36.12 11.72 7.19
C ALA A 34 -36.31 12.89 8.17
N PRO A 35 -36.03 12.72 9.47
CA PRO A 35 -35.73 13.83 10.35
C PRO A 35 -34.22 14.16 10.32
N LEU A 36 -33.92 15.40 9.97
CA LEU A 36 -32.62 16.04 10.14
C LEU A 36 -32.30 16.15 11.64
N GLY A 37 -31.47 15.23 12.13
CA GLY A 37 -30.84 15.35 13.44
C GLY A 37 -29.66 16.33 13.36
N HIS A 38 -29.88 17.55 13.83
CA HIS A 38 -28.85 18.58 13.93
C HIS A 38 -27.97 18.29 15.16
N VAL A 39 -26.83 17.61 14.98
CA VAL A 39 -25.84 17.43 16.04
C VAL A 39 -24.99 18.70 16.12
N ARG A 40 -25.34 19.59 17.05
CA ARG A 40 -24.46 20.69 17.49
C ARG A 40 -23.33 20.11 18.34
N CYS A 41 -22.16 19.89 17.74
CA CYS A 41 -20.93 19.76 18.51
C CYS A 41 -20.42 21.17 18.85
N SER A 42 -20.52 21.58 20.12
CA SER A 42 -19.79 22.75 20.62
C SER A 42 -18.29 22.48 20.57
N PRO A 43 -17.46 23.39 20.03
CA PRO A 43 -16.01 23.27 20.14
C PRO A 43 -15.61 23.52 21.59
N ARG A 44 -15.04 22.50 22.24
CA ARG A 44 -14.40 22.65 23.55
C ARG A 44 -13.04 23.32 23.32
N ALA A 45 -12.98 24.61 23.63
CA ALA A 45 -11.76 25.40 23.61
C ALA A 45 -10.72 24.78 24.57
N LEU A 46 -9.54 24.44 24.05
CA LEU A 46 -8.36 24.12 24.85
C LEU A 46 -7.67 25.44 25.18
N SER A 47 -7.79 25.90 26.44
CA SER A 47 -7.01 27.04 26.91
C SER A 47 -5.58 26.61 27.23
N LEU A 48 -4.63 27.19 26.52
CA LEU A 48 -3.23 27.27 26.93
C LEU A 48 -3.14 28.12 28.20
N ASN A 49 -2.72 27.52 29.31
CA ASN A 49 -2.18 28.25 30.44
C ASN A 49 -0.80 27.67 30.77
N ASP A 50 0.23 28.43 30.43
CA ASP A 50 1.58 28.31 30.97
C ASP A 50 1.58 28.60 32.47
N SER A 51 2.33 27.81 33.23
CA SER A 51 3.08 28.34 34.39
C SER A 51 4.21 27.43 34.80
N VAL A 52 5.41 27.89 34.47
CA VAL A 52 6.66 27.58 35.16
C VAL A 52 6.55 27.99 36.63
N LYS A 53 6.88 27.07 37.57
CA LYS A 53 7.76 27.32 38.75
C LYS A 53 7.84 26.10 39.69
N LYS A 54 9.03 25.47 39.69
CA LYS A 54 9.95 25.27 40.83
C LYS A 54 9.36 24.80 42.19
N VAL A 55 9.61 23.54 42.55
CA VAL A 55 9.80 23.04 43.94
C VAL A 55 10.84 21.91 43.87
N GLN A 56 12.11 22.16 44.20
CA GLN A 56 12.77 22.05 45.52
C GLN A 56 13.05 20.59 45.94
N ALA A 57 14.36 20.30 46.02
CA ALA A 57 14.94 19.05 46.45
C ALA A 57 14.65 18.75 47.92
N PHE A 58 14.31 17.51 48.24
CA PHE A 58 14.47 16.92 49.55
C PHE A 58 15.04 15.51 49.39
N GLY A 59 16.15 15.25 50.09
CA GLY A 59 16.95 14.05 49.95
C GLY A 59 16.49 12.87 50.78
N GLY A 60 17.17 11.75 50.55
CA GLY A 60 17.29 10.65 51.50
C GLY A 60 16.55 9.37 51.12
N ARG A 61 17.24 8.48 50.38
CA ARG A 61 17.72 7.19 50.90
C ARG A 61 18.34 6.37 49.77
N GLN A 62 19.64 6.23 49.85
CA GLN A 62 20.44 5.32 49.05
C GLN A 62 20.26 3.90 49.63
N ASN A 63 19.76 2.97 48.83
CA ASN A 63 19.98 1.55 49.06
C ASN A 63 20.87 1.05 47.92
N ALA A 64 22.08 0.65 48.31
CA ALA A 64 23.15 0.19 47.47
C ALA A 64 22.84 -1.19 46.87
N TYR A 65 23.07 -1.32 45.56
CA TYR A 65 23.45 -2.57 44.92
C TYR A 65 24.56 -2.25 43.92
N ASP A 66 25.80 -2.20 44.44
CA ASP A 66 27.00 -2.18 43.62
C ASP A 66 27.29 -3.59 43.10
N VAL A 67 26.97 -3.84 41.83
CA VAL A 67 27.59 -4.93 41.06
C VAL A 67 28.45 -4.29 39.97
N VAL A 68 29.73 -4.17 40.32
CA VAL A 68 30.81 -3.65 39.50
C VAL A 68 31.01 -4.57 38.28
N ARG A 69 30.56 -4.15 37.09
CA ARG A 69 31.11 -4.64 35.83
C ARG A 69 32.19 -3.67 35.37
N ARG A 70 33.44 -4.05 35.65
CA ARG A 70 34.65 -3.36 35.22
C ARG A 70 34.85 -3.58 33.72
N ILE A 71 34.26 -2.73 32.88
CA ILE A 71 34.56 -2.66 31.44
C ILE A 71 35.80 -1.77 31.30
N GLN A 72 36.91 -2.32 30.81
CA GLN A 72 38.07 -1.51 30.46
C GLN A 72 37.75 -0.69 29.20
N PRO A 73 38.03 0.63 29.17
CA PRO A 73 37.87 1.41 27.96
C PRO A 73 38.93 1.01 26.93
N ILE A 74 38.50 0.56 25.76
CA ILE A 74 39.38 0.35 24.60
C ILE A 74 39.92 1.72 24.19
N ARG A 75 41.24 1.86 24.26
CA ARG A 75 41.98 3.05 23.83
C ARG A 75 41.97 3.09 22.30
N ALA A 76 41.06 3.87 21.70
CA ALA A 76 41.07 4.12 20.27
C ALA A 76 42.34 4.92 19.92
N GLN A 77 43.18 4.37 19.04
CA GLN A 77 44.26 5.12 18.41
C GLN A 77 43.67 5.88 17.22
N ALA A 78 43.86 7.20 17.19
CA ALA A 78 43.55 8.01 16.02
C ALA A 78 44.51 7.58 14.90
N VAL A 79 43.94 7.08 13.80
CA VAL A 79 44.66 6.88 12.55
C VAL A 79 44.39 8.13 11.73
N ASP A 80 45.37 9.02 11.66
CA ASP A 80 45.31 10.19 10.78
C ASP A 80 45.27 9.68 9.34
N ASN A 81 44.14 9.87 8.68
CA ASN A 81 43.96 9.55 7.26
C ASN A 81 44.01 10.86 6.48
N ASP A 82 45.22 11.40 6.35
CA ASP A 82 45.52 12.50 5.45
C ASP A 82 45.57 11.97 4.02
N VAL A 83 44.42 11.93 3.35
CA VAL A 83 44.37 11.88 1.87
C VAL A 83 43.39 12.95 1.39
N ALA A 84 43.96 14.14 1.26
CA ALA A 84 43.87 15.03 0.10
C ALA A 84 42.58 14.94 -0.74
N SER A 85 41.83 16.02 -0.65
CA SER A 85 40.96 16.54 -1.68
C SER A 85 41.56 16.36 -3.09
N LYS A 86 40.95 15.50 -3.88
CA LYS A 86 40.96 15.58 -5.35
C LYS A 86 39.53 15.58 -5.84
N GLU A 87 38.98 16.79 -5.92
CA GLU A 87 37.91 17.09 -6.87
C GLU A 87 38.37 16.64 -8.25
N SER A 88 37.73 15.61 -8.77
CA SER A 88 37.87 15.18 -10.16
C SER A 88 36.47 15.07 -10.74
N SER A 89 36.10 16.12 -11.47
CA SER A 89 35.00 16.14 -12.41
C SER A 89 35.18 15.03 -13.44
N SER A 90 34.24 14.07 -13.49
CA SER A 90 34.13 13.14 -14.62
C SER A 90 32.71 12.55 -14.76
N SER A 91 31.98 13.01 -15.79
CA SER A 91 30.81 12.40 -16.45
C SER A 91 29.55 12.03 -15.62
N PRO A 92 28.31 12.21 -16.16
CA PRO A 92 27.11 11.71 -15.50
C PRO A 92 27.06 10.18 -15.69
N THR A 93 27.66 9.43 -14.77
CA THR A 93 27.38 8.00 -14.64
C THR A 93 25.90 7.82 -14.32
N SER A 94 25.16 7.15 -15.22
CA SER A 94 23.76 6.74 -15.00
C SER A 94 23.62 6.13 -13.60
N GLN A 95 22.95 6.83 -12.69
CA GLN A 95 22.81 6.38 -11.31
C GLN A 95 21.75 5.28 -11.26
N LYS A 96 22.18 4.01 -11.32
CA LYS A 96 21.31 2.85 -11.14
C LYS A 96 20.80 2.80 -9.70
N THR A 97 19.48 2.82 -9.54
CA THR A 97 18.83 2.66 -8.24
C THR A 97 18.30 1.24 -8.09
N THR A 98 18.41 0.69 -6.89
CA THR A 98 17.90 -0.65 -6.58
C THR A 98 16.61 -0.52 -5.81
N TYR A 99 15.54 -1.09 -6.36
CA TYR A 99 14.24 -1.21 -5.75
C TYR A 99 14.03 -2.64 -5.25
N HIS A 100 13.38 -2.75 -4.10
CA HIS A 100 12.94 -3.99 -3.53
C HIS A 100 11.42 -4.05 -3.65
N TYR A 101 10.89 -5.21 -4.04
CA TYR A 101 9.46 -5.35 -4.24
C TYR A 101 8.89 -6.61 -3.60
N LEU A 102 7.61 -6.52 -3.24
CA LEU A 102 6.75 -7.65 -2.93
C LEU A 102 5.65 -7.70 -3.96
N ILE A 103 5.33 -8.91 -4.44
CA ILE A 103 4.27 -9.11 -5.43
C ILE A 103 3.35 -10.24 -5.03
N ALA A 104 2.04 -10.05 -5.23
CA ALA A 104 1.01 -11.06 -5.06
C ALA A 104 -0.25 -10.74 -5.89
N ASN A 105 -1.26 -11.60 -5.76
CA ASN A 105 -2.57 -11.37 -6.36
C ASN A 105 -3.17 -10.07 -5.81
N ALA A 106 -3.73 -9.24 -6.68
CA ALA A 106 -4.36 -7.97 -6.32
C ALA A 106 -5.51 -8.17 -5.33
N LYS A 107 -6.31 -9.24 -5.48
CA LYS A 107 -7.37 -9.57 -4.52
C LYS A 107 -6.82 -9.79 -3.11
N PHE A 108 -5.71 -10.52 -2.99
CA PHE A 108 -5.08 -10.77 -1.70
C PHE A 108 -4.50 -9.48 -1.08
N MET A 109 -3.77 -8.69 -1.86
CA MET A 109 -3.11 -7.48 -1.33
C MET A 109 -4.05 -6.31 -1.08
N LEU A 110 -5.11 -6.15 -1.88
CA LEU A 110 -5.96 -4.96 -1.85
C LEU A 110 -7.31 -5.17 -1.15
N ASP A 111 -7.83 -6.40 -1.13
CA ASP A 111 -9.18 -6.72 -0.65
C ASP A 111 -9.18 -7.65 0.58
N ASP A 112 -8.41 -8.74 0.57
CA ASP A 112 -8.43 -9.74 1.66
C ASP A 112 -7.56 -9.33 2.88
N GLU A 113 -6.44 -8.63 2.66
CA GLU A 113 -5.49 -8.29 3.73
C GLU A 113 -5.75 -6.90 4.32
N GLU A 114 -6.58 -6.86 5.37
CA GLU A 114 -6.96 -5.61 6.05
C GLU A 114 -5.78 -4.92 6.76
N HIS A 115 -4.86 -5.69 7.36
CA HIS A 115 -3.72 -5.11 8.10
C HIS A 115 -2.75 -4.37 7.18
N PHE A 116 -2.67 -4.77 5.91
CA PHE A 116 -1.75 -4.17 4.95
C PHE A 116 -2.08 -2.70 4.70
N GLN A 117 -3.36 -2.37 4.56
CA GLN A 117 -3.83 -0.99 4.42
C GLN A 117 -3.41 -0.11 5.59
N GLU A 118 -3.61 -0.57 6.82
CA GLU A 118 -3.25 0.17 8.02
C GLU A 118 -1.74 0.42 8.10
N GLN A 119 -0.92 -0.59 7.79
CA GLN A 119 0.54 -0.44 7.78
C GLN A 119 0.99 0.62 6.77
N MET A 120 0.35 0.67 5.58
CA MET A 120 0.66 1.65 4.54
C MET A 120 0.28 3.07 4.95
N GLN A 121 -0.93 3.25 5.49
CA GLN A 121 -1.42 4.54 5.96
C GLN A 121 -0.61 5.07 7.13
N GLU A 122 -0.28 4.22 8.09
CA GLU A 122 0.54 4.58 9.24
C GLU A 122 1.97 4.94 8.82
N LYS A 123 2.56 4.18 7.88
CA LYS A 123 3.87 4.51 7.31
C LYS A 123 3.87 5.88 6.63
N LEU A 124 2.81 6.21 5.88
CA LEU A 124 2.64 7.51 5.25
C LEU A 124 2.52 8.64 6.28
N ARG A 125 1.71 8.44 7.34
CA ARG A 125 1.60 9.39 8.46
C ARG A 125 2.95 9.62 9.13
N MET A 126 3.69 8.55 9.43
CA MET A 126 5.02 8.63 10.04
C MET A 126 6.01 9.43 9.16
N TYR A 127 5.91 9.32 7.84
CA TYR A 127 6.76 10.06 6.90
C TYR A 127 6.43 11.55 6.92
N GLY A 128 5.13 11.89 6.92
CA GLY A 128 4.66 13.26 7.08
C GLY A 128 5.12 13.89 8.41
N GLU A 129 4.96 13.18 9.53
CA GLU A 129 5.37 13.67 10.86
C GLU A 129 6.88 13.87 11.00
N ARG A 130 7.68 13.05 10.30
CA ARG A 130 9.14 13.13 10.32
C ARG A 130 9.73 13.96 9.19
N ASN A 131 8.91 14.57 8.34
CA ASN A 131 9.33 15.27 7.12
C ASN A 131 10.26 14.40 6.23
N LYS A 132 9.98 13.10 6.14
CA LYS A 132 10.71 12.16 5.28
C LYS A 132 10.00 12.03 3.94
N GLU A 133 10.77 12.06 2.85
CA GLU A 133 10.24 11.80 1.51
C GLU A 133 9.75 10.35 1.37
N GLN A 134 8.62 10.18 0.68
CA GLN A 134 8.02 8.87 0.41
C GLN A 134 8.92 8.06 -0.53
N ASP A 135 9.36 6.89 -0.05
CA ASP A 135 10.26 5.96 -0.74
C ASP A 135 9.58 4.62 -1.05
N PHE A 136 8.24 4.60 -1.07
CA PHE A 136 7.44 3.41 -1.33
C PHE A 136 6.17 3.75 -2.11
N TRP A 137 5.77 2.84 -3.00
CA TRP A 137 4.63 3.01 -3.89
C TRP A 137 3.92 1.68 -4.13
N MET A 138 2.67 1.78 -4.53
CA MET A 138 1.88 0.65 -5.02
C MET A 138 1.84 0.67 -6.54
N VAL A 139 2.03 -0.50 -7.14
CA VAL A 139 1.98 -0.69 -8.59
C VAL A 139 0.99 -1.80 -8.90
N ILE A 140 -0.08 -1.46 -9.60
CA ILE A 140 -1.10 -2.43 -10.02
C ILE A 140 -0.73 -2.91 -11.43
N GLU A 141 -0.65 -4.22 -11.59
CA GLU A 141 -0.13 -4.88 -12.79
C GLU A 141 1.23 -4.31 -13.24
N PRO A 142 2.31 -4.53 -12.45
CA PRO A 142 3.64 -4.04 -12.78
C PRO A 142 4.12 -4.54 -14.15
N GLU A 143 4.60 -3.61 -14.99
CA GLU A 143 5.11 -3.94 -16.33
C GLU A 143 6.41 -4.74 -16.28
N PHE A 144 7.26 -4.49 -15.27
CA PHE A 144 8.52 -5.23 -15.11
C PHE A 144 8.31 -6.74 -14.91
N LEU A 145 7.09 -7.16 -14.54
CA LEU A 145 6.76 -8.58 -14.41
C LEU A 145 6.87 -9.34 -15.74
N ASP A 146 6.66 -8.66 -16.88
CA ASP A 146 6.80 -9.27 -18.20
C ASP A 146 8.26 -9.64 -18.52
N LYS A 147 9.24 -8.99 -17.85
CA LYS A 147 10.66 -9.31 -17.95
C LYS A 147 11.07 -10.53 -17.11
N HIS A 148 10.23 -10.90 -16.14
CA HIS A 148 10.47 -11.95 -15.14
C HIS A 148 9.39 -13.05 -15.19
N PRO A 149 9.37 -13.87 -16.26
CA PRO A 149 8.34 -14.89 -16.46
C PRO A 149 8.33 -15.96 -15.35
N GLU A 150 9.43 -16.18 -14.64
CA GLU A 150 9.54 -17.09 -13.51
C GLU A 150 8.66 -16.65 -12.32
N VAL A 151 8.57 -15.34 -12.07
CA VAL A 151 7.72 -14.76 -11.04
C VAL A 151 6.29 -14.68 -11.54
N ALA A 152 6.10 -14.29 -12.81
CA ALA A 152 4.79 -14.16 -13.43
C ALA A 152 3.99 -15.47 -13.42
N LYS A 153 4.64 -16.62 -13.61
CA LYS A 153 3.99 -17.94 -13.55
C LYS A 153 3.45 -18.32 -12.17
N ARG A 154 4.05 -17.76 -11.11
CA ARG A 154 3.67 -18.06 -9.71
C ARG A 154 2.54 -17.16 -9.20
N VAL A 155 2.33 -16.01 -9.84
CA VAL A 155 1.34 -15.01 -9.43
C VAL A 155 0.18 -14.98 -10.42
N SER A 156 -1.04 -15.11 -9.92
CA SER A 156 -2.26 -14.93 -10.73
C SER A 156 -2.48 -13.45 -11.05
N ARG A 157 -2.94 -13.14 -12.28
CA ARG A 157 -3.39 -11.78 -12.66
C ARG A 157 -4.89 -11.60 -12.34
N PRO A 158 -5.35 -10.41 -11.90
CA PRO A 158 -4.57 -9.19 -11.69
C PRO A 158 -3.63 -9.28 -10.48
N CYS A 159 -2.46 -8.64 -10.57
CA CYS A 159 -1.45 -8.66 -9.52
C CYS A 159 -1.14 -7.25 -9.05
N ALA A 160 -0.72 -7.13 -7.79
CA ALA A 160 -0.29 -5.87 -7.19
C ALA A 160 1.12 -6.05 -6.62
N ALA A 161 1.91 -5.00 -6.72
CA ALA A 161 3.25 -4.96 -6.16
C ALA A 161 3.42 -3.76 -5.22
N LEU A 162 4.06 -4.02 -4.08
CA LEU A 162 4.63 -3.00 -3.22
C LEU A 162 6.08 -2.81 -3.64
N VAL A 163 6.46 -1.60 -4.03
CA VAL A 163 7.82 -1.27 -4.45
C VAL A 163 8.40 -0.21 -3.52
N SER A 164 9.61 -0.43 -3.02
CA SER A 164 10.29 0.53 -2.15
C SER A 164 11.81 0.47 -2.31
N THR A 165 12.49 1.57 -2.03
CA THR A 165 13.95 1.62 -1.91
C THR A 165 14.45 1.00 -0.59
N ASP A 166 13.59 0.90 0.44
CA ASP A 166 13.96 0.37 1.76
C ASP A 166 13.85 -1.16 1.83
N LYS A 167 15.01 -1.84 1.76
CA LYS A 167 15.14 -3.30 1.88
C LYS A 167 14.63 -3.86 3.20
N VAL A 168 14.88 -3.15 4.30
CA VAL A 168 14.55 -3.61 5.66
C VAL A 168 13.03 -3.63 5.79
N TRP A 169 12.38 -2.57 5.34
CA TRP A 169 10.93 -2.48 5.36
C TRP A 169 10.27 -3.52 4.44
N ILE A 170 10.76 -3.74 3.22
CA ILE A 170 10.27 -4.81 2.35
C ILE A 170 10.43 -6.21 2.98
N THR A 171 11.54 -6.44 3.68
CA THR A 171 11.76 -7.71 4.40
C THR A 171 10.80 -7.87 5.57
N PHE A 172 10.55 -6.79 6.33
CA PHE A 172 9.53 -6.79 7.38
C PHE A 172 8.14 -7.09 6.83
N MET A 173 7.76 -6.45 5.73
CA MET A 173 6.48 -6.70 5.07
C MET A 173 6.37 -8.14 4.55
N LYS A 174 7.47 -8.73 4.07
CA LYS A 174 7.48 -10.15 3.67
C LYS A 174 7.21 -11.13 4.82
N LEU A 175 7.62 -10.78 6.05
CA LEU A 175 7.36 -11.60 7.24
C LEU A 175 5.91 -11.46 7.74
N ARG A 176 5.23 -10.36 7.42
CA ARG A 176 3.82 -10.14 7.74
C ARG A 176 2.89 -10.71 6.67
N LEU A 177 3.31 -10.65 5.41
CA LEU A 177 2.55 -11.12 4.27
C LEU A 177 3.06 -12.50 3.85
N ASP A 178 2.37 -13.55 4.28
CA ASP A 178 2.81 -14.92 4.02
C ASP A 178 2.80 -15.27 2.51
N ARG A 179 1.74 -14.87 1.80
CA ARG A 179 1.46 -15.28 0.41
C ARG A 179 2.02 -14.33 -0.67
N VAL A 180 3.13 -13.65 -0.38
CA VAL A 180 3.80 -12.75 -1.33
C VAL A 180 5.17 -13.25 -1.75
N LEU A 181 5.56 -12.93 -2.98
CA LEU A 181 6.91 -13.18 -3.49
C LEU A 181 7.74 -11.92 -3.31
N LYS A 182 9.01 -12.08 -2.91
CA LYS A 182 9.97 -10.99 -2.78
C LYS A 182 10.94 -11.01 -3.96
N GLY A 183 11.27 -9.85 -4.49
CA GLY A 183 12.33 -9.68 -5.48
C GLY A 183 13.06 -8.34 -5.32
N GLU A 184 14.03 -8.13 -6.20
CA GLU A 184 14.79 -6.89 -6.32
C GLU A 184 14.97 -6.56 -7.80
N LEU A 185 15.05 -5.26 -8.08
CA LEU A 185 15.09 -4.73 -9.43
C LEU A 185 16.07 -3.54 -9.45
N THR A 186 17.06 -3.59 -10.33
CA THR A 186 18.00 -2.48 -10.54
C THR A 186 17.61 -1.75 -11.82
N VAL A 187 17.26 -0.46 -11.71
CA VAL A 187 16.71 0.33 -12.82
C VAL A 187 17.44 1.67 -12.92
N ASP A 188 17.56 2.19 -14.14
CA ASP A 188 18.11 3.51 -14.41
C ASP A 188 17.08 4.65 -14.18
N SER A 189 15.79 4.33 -14.19
CA SER A 189 14.68 5.30 -14.04
C SER A 189 13.59 4.78 -13.09
N PRO A 190 13.06 5.62 -12.19
CA PRO A 190 11.95 5.23 -11.30
C PRO A 190 10.69 4.86 -12.09
N GLY A 191 10.48 5.44 -13.26
CA GLY A 191 9.29 5.20 -14.08
C GLY A 191 9.17 3.76 -14.55
N GLU A 192 10.28 3.07 -14.79
CA GLU A 192 10.27 1.66 -15.22
C GLU A 192 10.00 0.69 -14.06
N ALA A 193 10.49 1.01 -12.85
CA ALA A 193 10.17 0.23 -11.66
C ALA A 193 8.71 0.39 -11.21
N LEU A 194 8.13 1.57 -11.46
CA LEU A 194 6.82 1.99 -10.95
C LEU A 194 5.71 1.99 -12.02
N ALA A 195 5.99 1.51 -13.23
CA ALA A 195 5.01 1.41 -14.31
C ALA A 195 4.00 0.28 -14.03
N GLY A 196 2.72 0.65 -13.98
CA GLY A 196 1.59 -0.26 -13.84
C GLY A 196 0.60 -0.12 -15.00
N LYS A 197 0.04 -1.23 -15.47
CA LYS A 197 -0.92 -1.26 -16.59
C LYS A 197 -2.31 -0.78 -16.20
N LEU A 198 -2.68 -1.02 -14.93
CA LEU A 198 -3.99 -0.69 -14.39
C LEU A 198 -3.84 0.35 -13.28
N THR A 199 -4.89 1.14 -13.10
CA THR A 199 -5.00 2.13 -12.02
C THR A 199 -6.12 1.77 -11.06
N THR A 200 -7.16 1.10 -11.56
CA THR A 200 -8.38 0.75 -10.81
C THR A 200 -8.67 -0.73 -10.96
N VAL A 201 -9.01 -1.39 -9.86
CA VAL A 201 -9.43 -2.79 -9.81
C VAL A 201 -10.69 -2.85 -8.96
N GLU A 202 -11.77 -3.37 -9.53
CA GLU A 202 -13.02 -3.56 -8.80
C GLU A 202 -13.08 -4.97 -8.19
N PHE A 203 -13.48 -5.05 -6.93
CA PHE A 203 -13.66 -6.31 -6.22
C PHE A 203 -15.12 -6.47 -5.80
N GLU A 204 -15.67 -7.67 -6.03
CA GLU A 204 -17.02 -8.00 -5.61
C GLU A 204 -17.11 -8.13 -4.08
N ARG A 205 -18.11 -7.48 -3.47
CA ARG A 205 -18.37 -7.64 -2.04
C ARG A 205 -18.97 -9.02 -1.76
N PRO A 206 -18.53 -9.71 -0.71
CA PRO A 206 -19.14 -10.98 -0.34
C PRO A 206 -20.60 -10.76 0.07
N ALA A 207 -21.48 -11.68 -0.33
CA ALA A 207 -22.91 -11.62 -0.02
C ALA A 207 -23.19 -11.62 1.49
N LYS A 208 -22.32 -12.24 2.28
CA LYS A 208 -22.42 -12.30 3.74
C LYS A 208 -21.11 -11.85 4.36
N TRP A 209 -21.14 -10.67 4.96
CA TRP A 209 -20.04 -10.13 5.74
C TRP A 209 -20.19 -10.58 7.20
N ILE A 210 -19.12 -11.14 7.78
CA ILE A 210 -19.15 -11.78 9.11
C ILE A 210 -18.49 -10.90 10.17
N ALA A 211 -17.59 -9.99 9.78
CA ALA A 211 -16.89 -9.13 10.73
C ALA A 211 -17.84 -8.07 11.33
N PRO A 212 -17.62 -7.68 12.61
CA PRO A 212 -18.49 -6.71 13.30
C PRO A 212 -18.30 -5.26 12.81
N TYR A 213 -17.29 -5.00 11.98
CA TYR A 213 -16.97 -3.69 11.39
C TYR A 213 -17.28 -3.70 9.90
N PRO A 214 -17.60 -2.55 9.27
CA PRO A 214 -17.81 -2.51 7.82
C PRO A 214 -16.51 -2.88 7.07
N LYS A 215 -16.65 -3.60 5.96
CA LYS A 215 -15.54 -3.84 5.03
C LYS A 215 -15.02 -2.50 4.48
N TYR A 216 -13.69 -2.37 4.34
CA TYR A 216 -13.09 -1.19 3.73
C TYR A 216 -13.61 -0.95 2.31
N GLU A 217 -13.66 0.33 1.94
CA GLU A 217 -13.98 0.75 0.58
C GLU A 217 -12.83 0.41 -0.37
N GLY A 218 -13.18 0.21 -1.64
CA GLY A 218 -12.18 0.10 -2.71
C GLY A 218 -11.38 1.39 -2.84
N ASP A 219 -10.29 1.33 -3.63
CA ASP A 219 -9.49 2.50 -4.02
C ASP A 219 -8.70 3.20 -2.91
N TRP A 220 -8.64 2.63 -1.71
CA TRP A 220 -7.80 3.15 -0.61
C TRP A 220 -6.32 3.28 -0.99
N TRP A 221 -5.89 2.54 -2.02
CA TRP A 221 -4.53 2.52 -2.54
C TRP A 221 -4.15 3.71 -3.44
N THR A 222 -5.12 4.50 -3.88
CA THR A 222 -4.92 5.62 -4.81
C THR A 222 -3.82 6.61 -4.38
N PRO A 223 -3.66 6.97 -3.09
CA PRO A 223 -2.59 7.87 -2.65
C PRO A 223 -1.17 7.31 -2.86
N PHE A 224 -1.02 5.99 -2.96
CA PHE A 224 0.26 5.31 -3.07
C PHE A 224 0.67 5.05 -4.52
N LEU A 225 -0.19 5.36 -5.48
CA LEU A 225 0.14 5.24 -6.90
C LEU A 225 1.19 6.28 -7.29
N TYR A 226 2.14 5.86 -8.12
CA TYR A 226 3.19 6.74 -8.60
C TYR A 226 2.59 7.81 -9.52
N LYS A 227 2.69 9.08 -9.11
CA LYS A 227 2.30 10.23 -9.92
C LYS A 227 3.52 10.73 -10.67
N LYS A 228 3.48 10.64 -12.00
CA LYS A 228 4.49 11.25 -12.85
C LYS A 228 4.25 12.77 -12.83
N ASN A 229 5.10 13.49 -12.12
CA ASN A 229 5.11 14.96 -12.09
C ASN A 229 5.61 15.54 -13.43
#